data_AF-A0A5C6VK25-F1
#
_entry.id   AF-A0A5C6VK25-F1
#
_cell.length_a   1.000
_cell.length_b   1.000
_cell.length_c   1.000
_cell.angle_alpha   90.00
_cell.angle_beta   90.00
_cell.angle_gamma   90.00
#
_symmetry.space_group_name_H-M   'P 1'
#
loop_
_entity.id
_entity.type
_entity.pdbx_description
1 polymer ?
#
loop_
_entity_poly.entity_id
_entity_poly.type
_entity_poly.pdbx_seq_one_letter_code
_entity_poly.pdbx_strand_id
1 'polypeptide(L)'
;MPVNLGDLRTIAETKETRIPTQIEKEDQVVKDVAIQISRYLALFVVAVSMVACGEKVMYSDVTSIPENGWPFIDTAKFSVEVEDTTTRFNFFLAVKNSKDYEYSNLILYLKGDGPNGIKSMDTLECFVAYPDGRWTGKSFGSEVSHKFLFKQQAAFPEPGVYTFNFSHAMRDTLLQNITNLGLIIEESQIQ
;
A
#
# COMPACT_ATOMS: atom_id res chain seq x y z
N MET A 1 22.30 -71.92 -71.42
CA MET A 1 20.81 -71.96 -71.47
C MET A 1 20.26 -71.28 -70.21
N PRO A 2 19.08 -70.65 -70.28
CA PRO A 2 18.82 -69.31 -69.73
C PRO A 2 18.36 -69.28 -68.27
N VAL A 3 18.60 -68.13 -67.62
CA VAL A 3 18.19 -67.82 -66.24
C VAL A 3 16.69 -67.51 -66.20
N ASN A 4 15.96 -68.27 -65.39
CA ASN A 4 14.51 -68.18 -65.25
C ASN A 4 14.13 -67.20 -64.12
N LEU A 5 13.07 -66.46 -64.42
CA LEU A 5 12.41 -65.33 -63.77
C LEU A 5 11.89 -65.63 -62.34
N GLY A 6 12.74 -66.11 -61.44
CA GLY A 6 12.43 -66.34 -60.01
C GLY A 6 12.67 -65.14 -59.09
N ASP A 7 13.40 -64.12 -59.55
CA ASP A 7 14.01 -63.11 -58.67
C ASP A 7 13.18 -61.85 -58.40
N LEU A 8 11.95 -61.74 -58.90
CA LEU A 8 11.21 -60.47 -58.81
C LEU A 8 10.02 -60.47 -57.85
N ARG A 9 9.78 -61.56 -57.10
CA ARG A 9 8.70 -61.58 -56.10
C ARG A 9 9.18 -61.58 -54.64
N THR A 10 10.49 -61.70 -54.40
CA THR A 10 11.08 -61.61 -53.04
C THR A 10 11.20 -60.17 -52.53
N ILE A 11 10.92 -59.15 -53.35
CA ILE A 11 11.15 -57.74 -52.99
C ILE A 11 9.87 -56.99 -52.56
N ALA A 12 8.71 -57.65 -52.54
CA ALA A 12 7.42 -57.00 -52.28
C ALA A 12 6.94 -57.08 -50.82
N GLU A 13 7.79 -57.48 -49.87
CA GLU A 13 7.37 -57.67 -48.46
C GLU A 13 8.26 -56.94 -47.44
N THR A 14 9.10 -55.99 -47.89
CA THR A 14 10.02 -55.30 -46.99
C THR A 14 9.85 -53.79 -46.99
N LYS A 15 8.63 -53.30 -46.72
CA LYS A 15 8.49 -51.96 -46.12
C LYS A 15 7.07 -51.68 -45.62
N GLU A 16 6.74 -52.15 -44.43
CA GLU A 16 5.81 -51.36 -43.62
C GLU A 16 6.01 -51.57 -42.12
N THR A 17 6.28 -50.43 -41.48
CA THR A 17 6.01 -50.11 -40.06
C THR A 17 6.70 -50.92 -38.97
N ARG A 18 7.88 -50.43 -38.55
CA ARG A 18 8.26 -50.45 -37.13
C ARG A 18 9.14 -49.24 -36.77
N ILE A 19 8.53 -48.06 -36.68
CA ILE A 19 9.07 -46.95 -35.86
C ILE A 19 7.93 -46.37 -35.02
N PRO A 20 7.59 -47.01 -33.89
CA PRO A 20 7.16 -46.24 -32.74
C PRO A 20 7.98 -46.71 -31.55
N THR A 21 9.05 -45.99 -31.19
CA THR A 21 9.78 -46.29 -29.94
C THR A 21 10.77 -45.21 -29.53
N GLN A 22 11.41 -44.48 -30.47
CA GLN A 22 12.33 -43.40 -30.09
C GLN A 22 11.64 -42.04 -29.93
N ILE A 23 10.81 -41.63 -30.91
CA ILE A 23 10.12 -40.32 -30.89
C ILE A 23 9.18 -40.23 -29.67
N GLU A 24 8.48 -41.31 -29.34
CA GLU A 24 7.54 -41.36 -28.21
C GLU A 24 8.23 -41.33 -26.83
N LYS A 25 9.48 -41.77 -26.73
CA LYS A 25 10.27 -41.69 -25.49
C LYS A 25 10.83 -40.29 -25.26
N GLU A 26 11.29 -39.61 -26.31
CA GLU A 26 11.72 -38.21 -26.22
C GLU A 26 10.56 -37.30 -25.83
N ASP A 27 9.37 -37.49 -26.42
CA ASP A 27 8.16 -36.77 -26.03
C ASP A 27 7.75 -37.02 -24.58
N GLN A 28 7.95 -38.23 -24.06
CA GLN A 28 7.65 -38.57 -22.67
C GLN A 28 8.61 -37.88 -21.68
N VAL A 29 9.91 -37.87 -21.98
CA VAL A 29 10.93 -37.18 -21.16
C VAL A 29 10.66 -35.67 -21.12
N VAL A 30 10.29 -35.06 -22.25
CA VAL A 30 9.94 -33.64 -22.32
C VAL A 30 8.70 -33.31 -21.48
N LYS A 31 7.67 -34.18 -21.50
CA LYS A 31 6.47 -34.02 -20.66
C LYS A 31 6.77 -34.14 -19.18
N ASP A 32 7.61 -35.11 -18.77
CA ASP A 32 7.98 -35.31 -17.37
C ASP A 32 8.77 -34.11 -16.81
N VAL A 33 9.70 -33.55 -17.61
CA VAL A 33 10.43 -32.32 -17.27
C VAL A 33 9.47 -31.12 -17.18
N ALA A 34 8.52 -30.98 -18.11
CA ALA A 34 7.53 -29.90 -18.07
C ALA A 34 6.60 -29.98 -16.83
N ILE A 35 6.21 -31.19 -16.42
CA ILE A 35 5.42 -31.42 -15.20
C ILE A 35 6.23 -31.03 -13.95
N GLN A 36 7.52 -31.36 -13.89
CA GLN A 36 8.39 -30.95 -12.80
C GLN A 36 8.55 -29.43 -12.75
N ILE A 37 8.80 -28.78 -13.89
CA ILE A 37 8.88 -27.30 -13.98
C ILE A 37 7.57 -26.66 -13.53
N SER A 38 6.42 -27.17 -13.98
CA SER A 38 5.10 -26.68 -13.58
C SER A 38 4.86 -26.80 -12.07
N ARG A 39 5.30 -27.89 -11.44
CA ARG A 39 5.24 -28.08 -9.98
C ARG A 39 6.13 -27.09 -9.22
N TYR A 40 7.37 -26.87 -9.69
CA TYR A 40 8.27 -25.88 -9.09
C TYR A 40 7.76 -24.45 -9.27
N LEU A 41 7.18 -24.13 -10.43
CA LEU A 41 6.56 -22.84 -10.70
C LEU A 41 5.34 -22.61 -9.80
N ALA A 42 4.48 -23.62 -9.63
CA ALA A 42 3.34 -23.55 -8.71
C ALA A 42 3.80 -23.35 -7.26
N LEU A 43 4.83 -24.07 -6.81
CA LEU A 43 5.44 -23.89 -5.48
C LEU A 43 6.03 -22.48 -5.30
N PHE A 44 6.68 -21.94 -6.32
CA PHE A 44 7.21 -20.58 -6.31
C PHE A 44 6.09 -19.54 -6.22
N VAL A 45 5.01 -19.69 -7.00
CA VAL A 45 3.83 -18.80 -6.94
C VAL A 45 3.18 -18.84 -5.56
N VAL A 46 3.04 -20.03 -4.95
CA VAL A 46 2.51 -20.17 -3.58
C VAL A 46 3.44 -19.52 -2.56
N ALA A 47 4.76 -19.70 -2.68
CA ALA A 47 5.72 -19.08 -1.78
C ALA A 47 5.70 -17.54 -1.86
N VAL A 48 5.59 -16.97 -3.07
CA VAL A 48 5.49 -15.51 -3.25
C VAL A 48 4.17 -14.96 -2.70
N SER A 49 3.09 -15.75 -2.73
CA SER A 49 1.78 -15.31 -2.21
C SER A 49 1.73 -15.10 -0.68
N MET A 50 2.71 -15.61 0.08
CA MET A 50 2.77 -15.43 1.54
C MET A 50 3.49 -14.15 1.99
N VAL A 51 4.05 -13.35 1.07
CA VAL A 51 4.72 -12.08 1.37
C VAL A 51 3.75 -10.91 1.20
N ALA A 52 2.71 -10.87 2.02
CA ALA A 52 1.85 -9.69 2.14
C ALA A 52 1.88 -9.21 3.60
N CYS A 53 2.96 -8.52 3.97
CA CYS A 53 3.06 -7.81 5.24
C CYS A 53 2.78 -6.33 4.96
N GLY A 54 1.55 -5.89 5.23
CA GLY A 54 1.20 -4.47 5.21
C GLY A 54 1.65 -3.78 6.50
N GLU A 55 1.70 -2.45 6.48
CA GLU A 55 1.91 -1.65 7.69
C GLU A 55 0.77 -1.94 8.68
N LYS A 56 1.13 -2.29 9.93
CA LYS A 56 0.14 -2.58 10.97
C LYS A 56 -0.40 -1.26 11.52
N VAL A 57 -1.60 -0.89 11.09
CA VAL A 57 -2.32 0.29 11.57
C VAL A 57 -2.84 0.04 12.97
N MET A 58 -2.43 0.87 13.94
CA MET A 58 -2.88 0.82 15.32
C MET A 58 -4.12 1.71 15.54
N TYR A 59 -4.13 2.89 14.91
CA TYR A 59 -5.26 3.82 14.98
C TYR A 59 -5.43 4.51 13.64
N SER A 60 -6.68 4.72 13.21
CA SER A 60 -7.01 5.51 12.03
C SER A 60 -8.41 6.06 12.20
N ASP A 61 -8.52 7.38 12.24
CA ASP A 61 -9.81 8.06 12.27
C ASP A 61 -9.76 9.36 11.46
N VAL A 62 -10.91 9.74 10.91
CA VAL A 62 -11.07 10.88 10.01
C VAL A 62 -12.32 11.64 10.39
N THR A 63 -12.17 12.93 10.62
CA THR A 63 -13.27 13.86 10.83
C THR A 63 -13.51 14.67 9.56
N SER A 64 -14.79 14.82 9.20
CA SER A 64 -15.20 15.73 8.12
C SER A 64 -15.23 17.17 8.64
N ILE A 65 -14.70 18.08 7.83
CA ILE A 65 -14.77 19.51 8.08
C ILE A 65 -16.05 20.06 7.43
N PRO A 66 -16.77 21.00 8.07
CA PRO A 66 -17.98 21.57 7.51
C PRO A 66 -17.75 22.25 6.13
N GLU A 67 -18.69 22.06 5.21
CA GLU A 67 -18.62 22.65 3.86
C GLU A 67 -18.61 24.18 3.87
N ASN A 68 -19.18 24.81 4.90
CA ASN A 68 -19.15 26.26 5.05
C ASN A 68 -17.80 26.79 5.58
N GLY A 69 -16.81 25.92 5.79
CA GLY A 69 -15.45 26.23 6.22
C GLY A 69 -15.16 25.79 7.66
N TRP A 70 -13.88 25.77 7.99
CA TRP A 70 -13.35 25.41 9.29
C TRP A 70 -13.08 26.66 10.13
N PRO A 71 -13.82 26.91 11.23
CA PRO A 71 -13.56 28.05 12.09
C PRO A 71 -12.24 27.91 12.85
N PHE A 72 -11.51 29.01 13.05
CA PHE A 72 -10.25 29.04 13.81
C PHE A 72 -10.37 28.51 15.25
N ILE A 73 -11.53 28.69 15.87
CA ILE A 73 -11.80 28.24 17.23
C ILE A 73 -12.12 26.75 17.33
N ASP A 74 -12.41 26.11 16.19
CA ASP A 74 -12.85 24.72 16.15
C ASP A 74 -11.64 23.77 16.06
N THR A 75 -11.79 22.60 16.65
CA THR A 75 -10.71 21.61 16.79
C THR A 75 -11.16 20.24 16.32
N ALA A 76 -10.41 19.63 15.40
CA ALA A 76 -10.54 18.21 15.10
C ALA A 76 -9.85 17.42 16.23
N LYS A 77 -10.62 16.55 16.90
CA LYS A 77 -10.19 15.83 18.09
C LYS A 77 -10.16 14.32 17.84
N PHE A 78 -9.05 13.69 18.21
CA PHE A 78 -8.84 12.26 18.10
C PHE A 78 -8.43 11.68 19.44
N SER A 79 -9.11 10.63 19.90
CA SER A 79 -8.82 9.94 21.16
C SER A 79 -8.27 8.55 20.87
N VAL A 80 -7.06 8.27 21.36
CA VAL A 80 -6.33 7.02 21.14
C VAL A 80 -6.12 6.33 22.47
N GLU A 81 -6.63 5.11 22.61
CA GLU A 81 -6.38 4.26 23.78
C GLU A 81 -5.12 3.44 23.54
N VAL A 82 -4.17 3.51 24.48
CA VAL A 82 -2.85 2.90 24.37
C VAL A 82 -2.62 1.95 25.54
N GLU A 83 -2.35 0.68 25.21
CA GLU A 83 -1.91 -0.33 26.18
C GLU A 83 -0.41 -0.63 26.08
N ASP A 84 0.14 -0.56 24.87
CA ASP A 84 1.56 -0.87 24.59
C ASP A 84 2.41 0.41 24.51
N THR A 85 3.43 0.46 25.38
CA THR A 85 4.41 1.56 25.47
C THR A 85 5.77 1.21 24.88
N THR A 86 5.96 -0.03 24.44
CA THR A 86 7.24 -0.55 23.94
C THR A 86 7.36 -0.42 22.43
N THR A 87 6.26 -0.59 21.71
CA THR A 87 6.24 -0.45 20.26
C THR A 87 6.43 1.01 19.83
N ARG A 88 7.16 1.20 18.73
CA ARG A 88 7.38 2.50 18.10
C ARG A 88 6.37 2.69 16.98
N PHE A 89 5.87 3.90 16.85
CA PHE A 89 4.83 4.25 15.89
C PHE A 89 5.22 5.45 15.03
N ASN A 90 4.72 5.45 13.80
CA ASN A 90 4.71 6.59 12.90
C ASN A 90 3.33 7.24 12.93
N PHE A 91 3.31 8.56 13.06
CA PHE A 91 2.09 9.35 13.12
C PHE A 91 1.97 10.13 11.82
N PHE A 92 0.85 9.93 11.16
CA PHE A 92 0.50 10.60 9.93
C PHE A 92 -0.73 11.45 10.11
N LEU A 93 -0.71 12.60 9.44
CA LEU A 93 -1.86 13.44 9.25
C LEU A 93 -2.44 13.16 7.86
N ALA A 94 -3.68 12.69 7.81
CA ALA A 94 -4.46 12.61 6.59
C ALA A 94 -5.17 13.94 6.37
N VAL A 95 -4.93 14.58 5.23
CA VAL A 95 -5.60 15.84 4.86
C VAL A 95 -6.29 15.63 3.54
N LYS A 96 -7.53 16.09 3.44
CA LYS A 96 -8.22 16.20 2.16
C LYS A 96 -8.71 17.62 1.93
N ASN A 97 -8.46 18.13 0.73
CA ASN A 97 -8.90 19.45 0.30
C ASN A 97 -9.57 19.38 -1.08
N SER A 98 -10.44 20.36 -1.34
CA SER A 98 -10.93 20.64 -2.70
C SER A 98 -9.80 21.22 -3.56
N LYS A 99 -9.91 21.06 -4.88
CA LYS A 99 -9.06 21.74 -5.87
C LYS A 99 -9.23 23.27 -5.87
N ASP A 100 -10.25 23.78 -5.20
CA ASP A 100 -10.47 25.23 -5.01
C ASP A 100 -9.73 25.79 -3.79
N TYR A 101 -8.92 24.97 -3.10
CA TYR A 101 -8.10 25.45 -1.99
C TYR A 101 -7.03 26.44 -2.46
N GLU A 102 -7.01 27.63 -1.85
CA GLU A 102 -6.27 28.79 -2.38
C GLU A 102 -4.80 28.85 -1.92
N TYR A 103 -4.38 27.98 -0.99
CA TYR A 103 -3.06 28.01 -0.39
C TYR A 103 -2.21 26.81 -0.80
N SER A 104 -0.88 27.02 -0.88
CA SER A 104 0.07 25.93 -1.14
C SER A 104 0.40 25.10 0.09
N ASN A 105 0.07 25.61 1.28
CA ASN A 105 0.30 24.94 2.56
C ASN A 105 -0.91 25.06 3.48
N LEU A 106 -1.02 24.10 4.40
CA LEU A 106 -1.94 24.10 5.53
C LEU A 106 -1.09 24.08 6.81
N ILE A 107 -1.24 25.09 7.67
CA ILE A 107 -0.56 25.15 8.96
C ILE A 107 -1.54 24.77 10.06
N LEU A 108 -1.14 23.86 10.95
CA LEU A 108 -1.97 23.37 12.05
C LEU A 108 -1.21 23.48 13.38
N TYR A 109 -1.91 23.85 14.44
CA TYR A 109 -1.47 23.59 15.80
C TYR A 109 -1.94 22.21 16.23
N LEU A 110 -1.01 21.40 16.71
CA LEU A 110 -1.26 20.10 17.32
C LEU A 110 -1.09 20.23 18.83
N LYS A 111 -2.15 19.98 19.60
CA LYS A 111 -2.09 19.84 21.06
C LYS A 111 -2.33 18.39 21.43
N GLY A 112 -1.35 17.78 22.09
CA GLY A 112 -1.45 16.42 22.62
C GLY A 112 -1.64 16.47 24.14
N ASP A 113 -2.74 15.89 24.63
CA ASP A 113 -2.99 15.67 26.04
C ASP A 113 -2.89 14.16 26.31
N GLY A 114 -1.87 13.75 27.07
CA GLY A 114 -1.68 12.37 27.50
C GLY A 114 -2.31 12.06 28.85
N PRO A 115 -2.25 10.79 29.29
CA PRO A 115 -2.54 10.41 30.67
C PRO A 115 -1.73 11.25 31.67
N ASN A 116 -2.25 11.34 32.90
CA ASN A 116 -1.62 12.05 34.03
C ASN A 116 -1.30 13.54 33.79
N GLY A 117 -1.95 14.17 32.81
CA GLY A 117 -1.79 15.59 32.52
C GLY A 117 -0.53 15.94 31.73
N ILE A 118 0.11 14.97 31.08
CA ILE A 118 1.18 15.23 30.11
C ILE A 118 0.61 16.08 28.98
N LYS A 119 1.24 17.21 28.67
CA LYS A 119 0.83 18.09 27.57
C LYS A 119 1.97 18.33 26.60
N SER A 120 1.64 18.39 25.33
CA SER A 120 2.56 18.73 24.25
C SER A 120 1.86 19.68 23.27
N MET A 121 2.63 20.56 22.66
CA MET A 121 2.15 21.43 21.61
C MET A 121 3.19 21.49 20.50
N ASP A 122 2.74 21.36 19.26
CA ASP A 122 3.56 21.42 18.07
C ASP A 122 2.85 22.21 16.97
N THR A 123 3.60 22.62 15.96
CA THR A 123 3.08 23.28 14.75
C THR A 123 3.45 22.47 13.53
N LEU A 124 2.46 22.02 12.78
CA LEU A 124 2.63 21.25 11.56
C LEU A 124 2.45 22.17 10.36
N GLU A 125 3.41 22.17 9.44
CA GLU A 125 3.28 22.80 8.14
C GLU A 125 3.18 21.73 7.05
N CYS A 126 2.02 21.67 6.40
CA CYS A 126 1.69 20.66 5.41
C CYS A 126 1.65 21.28 4.01
N PHE A 127 2.65 21.02 3.19
CA PHE A 127 2.68 21.49 1.79
C PHE A 127 1.74 20.66 0.92
N VAL A 128 0.57 21.22 0.61
CA VAL A 128 -0.46 20.58 -0.23
C VAL A 128 -0.25 20.85 -1.72
N ALA A 129 0.46 21.91 -2.09
CA ALA A 129 0.85 22.18 -3.47
C ALA A 129 2.31 22.63 -3.58
N TYR A 130 2.93 22.31 -4.72
CA TYR A 130 4.22 22.86 -5.12
C TYR A 130 4.08 24.35 -5.49
N PRO A 131 5.19 25.12 -5.53
CA PRO A 131 5.18 26.52 -5.93
C PRO A 131 4.61 26.79 -7.33
N ASP A 132 4.59 25.77 -8.21
CA ASP A 132 4.01 25.82 -9.54
C ASP A 132 2.50 25.52 -9.57
N GLY A 133 1.87 25.33 -8.40
CA GLY A 133 0.44 25.04 -8.25
C GLY A 133 0.06 23.58 -8.42
N ARG A 134 1.01 22.67 -8.74
CA ARG A 134 0.70 21.24 -8.80
C ARG A 134 0.48 20.68 -7.41
N TRP A 135 -0.55 19.86 -7.23
CA TRP A 135 -0.83 19.18 -5.97
C TRP A 135 0.27 18.17 -5.61
N THR A 136 0.65 18.11 -4.33
CA THR A 136 1.59 17.10 -3.79
C THR A 136 0.90 15.76 -3.50
N GLY A 137 -0.43 15.79 -3.35
CA GLY A 137 -1.26 14.65 -3.02
C GLY A 137 -1.83 13.91 -4.24
N LYS A 138 -2.65 12.91 -3.97
CA LYS A 138 -3.38 12.15 -5.00
C LYS A 138 -4.71 12.82 -5.28
N SER A 139 -4.91 13.29 -6.51
CA SER A 139 -6.18 13.87 -6.93
C SER A 139 -7.19 12.80 -7.34
N PHE A 140 -8.44 12.95 -6.91
CA PHE A 140 -9.57 12.14 -7.35
C PHE A 140 -10.81 13.03 -7.45
N GLY A 141 -11.40 13.14 -8.65
CA GLY A 141 -12.52 14.06 -8.88
C GLY A 141 -12.14 15.52 -8.60
N SER A 142 -12.91 16.19 -7.74
CA SER A 142 -12.67 17.56 -7.27
C SER A 142 -11.80 17.63 -6.01
N GLU A 143 -11.39 16.49 -5.44
CA GLU A 143 -10.64 16.45 -4.19
C GLU A 143 -9.18 16.02 -4.39
N VAL A 144 -8.35 16.34 -3.40
CA VAL A 144 -6.94 15.97 -3.32
C VAL A 144 -6.69 15.39 -1.93
N SER A 145 -6.12 14.19 -1.87
CA SER A 145 -5.81 13.48 -0.63
C SER A 145 -4.30 13.46 -0.36
N HIS A 146 -3.93 13.77 0.87
CA HIS A 146 -2.55 13.85 1.36
C HIS A 146 -2.37 12.97 2.60
N LYS A 147 -1.17 12.41 2.76
CA LYS A 147 -0.72 11.69 3.96
C LYS A 147 0.65 12.26 4.36
N PHE A 148 0.71 13.01 5.45
CA PHE A 148 1.93 13.67 5.93
C PHE A 148 2.46 12.97 7.18
N LEU A 149 3.70 12.45 7.13
CA LEU A 149 4.40 11.96 8.32
C LEU A 149 4.84 13.15 9.16
N PHE A 150 4.35 13.26 10.40
CA PHE A 150 4.73 14.37 11.28
C PHE A 150 5.50 13.91 12.53
N LYS A 151 5.42 12.62 12.89
CA LYS A 151 6.21 12.06 13.98
C LYS A 151 6.63 10.64 13.65
N GLN A 152 7.92 10.36 13.70
CA GLN A 152 8.48 9.07 13.29
C GLN A 152 9.03 8.31 14.49
N GLN A 153 8.88 6.97 14.48
CA GLN A 153 9.50 6.06 15.45
C GLN A 153 9.26 6.45 16.93
N ALA A 154 8.11 7.04 17.23
CA ALA A 154 7.78 7.53 18.56
C ALA A 154 7.04 6.45 19.38
N ALA A 155 7.43 6.30 20.64
CA ALA A 155 6.73 5.45 21.59
C ALA A 155 5.82 6.30 22.49
N PHE A 156 4.75 5.68 22.99
CA PHE A 156 3.92 6.28 24.03
C PHE A 156 4.63 6.13 25.40
N PRO A 157 4.80 7.22 26.18
CA PRO A 157 5.53 7.15 27.44
C PRO A 157 4.90 6.24 28.49
N GLU A 158 3.57 6.18 28.54
CA GLU A 158 2.80 5.41 29.51
C GLU A 158 1.44 4.96 28.92
N PRO A 159 0.80 3.89 29.43
CA PRO A 159 -0.50 3.46 28.92
C PRO A 159 -1.61 4.43 29.36
N GLY A 160 -2.68 4.51 28.56
CA GLY A 160 -3.84 5.35 28.82
C GLY A 160 -4.42 6.01 27.57
N VAL A 161 -5.30 6.98 27.78
CA VAL A 161 -5.97 7.70 26.69
C VAL A 161 -5.18 8.96 26.34
N TYR A 162 -4.75 9.04 25.08
CA TYR A 162 -4.13 10.23 24.49
C TYR A 162 -5.14 10.95 23.61
N THR A 163 -5.26 12.26 23.79
CA THR A 163 -6.09 13.12 22.96
C THR A 163 -5.22 14.01 22.10
N PHE A 164 -5.45 14.01 20.79
CA PHE A 164 -4.82 14.90 19.82
C PHE A 164 -5.86 15.90 19.30
N ASN A 165 -5.62 17.18 19.54
CA ASN A 165 -6.47 18.27 19.06
C ASN A 165 -5.71 19.05 17.99
N PHE A 166 -6.30 19.15 16.81
CA PHE A 166 -5.79 19.92 15.69
C PHE A 166 -6.67 21.15 15.46
N SER A 167 -6.07 22.33 15.39
CA SER A 167 -6.72 23.57 14.94
C SER A 167 -5.88 24.20 13.85
N HIS A 168 -6.50 24.85 12.86
CA HIS A 168 -5.72 25.54 11.85
C HIS A 168 -5.05 26.81 12.41
N ALA A 169 -3.85 27.10 11.93
CA ALA A 169 -3.07 28.29 12.23
C ALA A 169 -2.97 29.23 11.01
N MET A 170 -3.91 29.10 10.06
CA MET A 170 -4.05 29.97 8.90
C MET A 170 -4.51 31.37 9.29
N ARG A 171 -4.34 32.35 8.39
CA ARG A 171 -4.74 33.75 8.61
C ARG A 171 -6.25 33.94 8.59
N ASP A 172 -6.97 33.09 7.88
CA ASP A 172 -8.43 33.16 7.79
C ASP A 172 -9.07 32.84 9.15
N THR A 173 -10.16 33.53 9.48
CA THR A 173 -10.99 33.17 10.64
C THR A 173 -11.84 31.93 10.36
N LEU A 174 -12.14 31.68 9.09
CA LEU A 174 -12.92 30.57 8.57
C LEU A 174 -12.22 30.03 7.32
N LEU A 175 -11.49 28.93 7.48
CA LEU A 175 -10.70 28.34 6.41
C LEU A 175 -11.58 27.49 5.48
N GLN A 176 -11.62 27.85 4.20
CA GLN A 176 -12.42 27.13 3.20
C GLN A 176 -11.66 25.94 2.60
N ASN A 177 -12.41 25.05 1.95
CA ASN A 177 -11.90 24.03 1.03
C ASN A 177 -10.99 22.94 1.64
N ILE A 178 -10.91 22.83 2.96
CA ILE A 178 -10.47 21.59 3.64
C ILE A 178 -11.73 20.75 3.89
N THR A 179 -11.75 19.51 3.41
CA THR A 179 -12.93 18.63 3.51
C THR A 179 -12.78 17.57 4.59
N ASN A 180 -11.56 17.08 4.83
CA ASN A 180 -11.30 16.09 5.88
C ASN A 180 -9.95 16.32 6.56
N LEU A 181 -9.91 15.98 7.85
CA LEU A 181 -8.69 15.83 8.63
C LEU A 181 -8.72 14.49 9.35
N GLY A 182 -7.61 13.76 9.35
CA GLY A 182 -7.50 12.48 10.02
C GLY A 182 -6.15 12.25 10.68
N LEU A 183 -6.17 11.41 11.72
CA LEU A 183 -4.99 10.93 12.40
C LEU A 183 -4.82 9.44 12.12
N ILE A 184 -3.65 9.06 11.63
CA ILE A 184 -3.29 7.67 11.38
C ILE A 184 -2.02 7.36 12.17
N ILE A 185 -2.02 6.28 12.93
CA ILE A 185 -0.89 5.79 13.73
C ILE A 185 -0.60 4.36 13.29
N GLU A 186 0.61 4.14 12.78
CA GLU A 186 1.06 2.88 12.22
C GLU A 186 2.29 2.39 12.99
N GLU A 187 2.39 1.08 13.23
CA GLU A 187 3.59 0.49 13.81
C GLU A 187 4.79 0.74 12.90
N SER A 188 5.83 1.31 13.48
CA SER A 188 7.03 1.63 12.75
C SER A 188 7.86 0.37 12.59
N GLN A 189 8.04 -0.07 11.34
CA GLN A 189 8.96 -1.16 11.05
C GLN A 189 10.39 -0.70 11.40
N ILE A 190 11.11 -1.50 12.18
CA ILE A 190 12.54 -1.31 12.39
C ILE A 190 13.20 -1.66 11.06
N GLN A 191 13.76 -0.67 10.37
CA GLN A 191 14.52 -0.88 9.16
C GLN A 191 15.98 -1.20 9.48
#